data_AF-A0A9D9IDM1-F1
#
_entry.id   AF-A0A9D9IDM1-F1
#
_cell.length_a   1.000
_cell.length_b   1.000
_cell.length_c   1.000
_cell.angle_alpha   90.00
_cell.angle_beta   90.00
_cell.angle_gamma   90.00
#
_symmetry.space_group_name_H-M   'P 1'
#
loop_
_entity.id
_entity.type
_entity.pdbx_description
1 polymer ?
#
loop_
_entity_poly.entity_id
_entity_poly.type
_entity_poly.pdbx_seq_one_letter_code
_entity_poly.pdbx_strand_id
1 'polypeptide(L)' 'SIKEWGVDEAEFLAAVDELSVKAFDDQCTGSNPRYPLISQIKQLYLDSYYGREWKETE' A
#
# COMPACT_ATOMS: atom_id res chain seq x y z
N SER A 1 -11.96 -3.62 5.08
CA SER A 1 -10.71 -2.86 4.99
C SER A 1 -9.69 -3.42 5.98
N ILE A 2 -8.41 -3.08 5.88
CA ILE A 2 -7.41 -3.56 6.86
C ILE A 2 -7.76 -3.06 8.28
N LYS A 3 -8.35 -1.86 8.40
CA LYS A 3 -8.86 -1.32 9.67
C LYS A 3 -9.96 -2.20 10.29
N GLU A 4 -10.89 -2.71 9.49
CA GLU A 4 -11.98 -3.60 9.98
C GLU A 4 -11.48 -4.97 10.46
N TRP A 5 -10.26 -5.36 10.08
CA TRP A 5 -9.61 -6.57 10.58
C TRP A 5 -8.90 -6.37 11.93
N GLY A 6 -9.00 -5.17 12.51
CA GLY A 6 -8.49 -4.87 13.85
C GLY A 6 -7.02 -4.42 13.89
N VAL A 7 -6.42 -4.05 12.75
CA VAL A 7 -5.07 -3.49 12.70
C VAL A 7 -5.09 -2.05 13.23
N ASP A 8 -4.25 -1.76 14.22
CA ASP A 8 -4.15 -0.43 14.83
C ASP A 8 -3.69 0.62 13.80
N GLU A 9 -4.30 1.81 13.87
CA GLU A 9 -4.05 2.88 12.90
C GLU A 9 -2.66 3.49 13.07
N ALA A 10 -2.20 3.68 14.30
CA ALA A 10 -0.89 4.27 14.55
C ALA A 10 0.23 3.30 14.15
N GLU A 11 0.08 2.01 14.45
CA GLU A 11 1.01 0.98 14.01
C GLU A 11 1.06 0.88 12.48
N PHE A 12 -0.11 0.86 11.82
CA PHE A 12 -0.18 0.83 10.36
C PHE A 12 0.48 2.05 9.72
N LEU A 13 0.16 3.26 10.19
CA LEU A 13 0.72 4.51 9.65
C LEU A 13 2.22 4.63 9.90
N ALA A 14 2.74 4.10 11.00
CA ALA A 14 4.18 4.04 11.27
C ALA A 14 4.91 3.08 10.32
N ALA A 15 4.26 2.01 9.86
CA ALA A 15 4.86 0.97 9.02
C ALA A 15 4.67 1.19 7.51
N VAL A 16 3.62 1.91 7.07
CA VAL A 16 3.17 1.94 5.67
C VAL A 16 4.25 2.40 4.69
N ASP A 17 5.13 3.33 5.10
CA ASP A 17 6.24 3.79 4.27
C ASP A 17 7.26 2.68 4.00
N GLU A 18 7.70 1.97 5.04
CA GLU A 18 8.63 0.84 4.91
C GLU A 18 7.99 -0.33 4.15
N LEU A 19 6.72 -0.63 4.42
CA LEU A 19 5.99 -1.68 3.72
C LEU A 19 5.90 -1.40 2.22
N SER A 20 5.75 -0.13 1.82
CA SER A 20 5.68 0.26 0.41
C SER A 20 7.00 0.04 -0.32
N VAL A 21 8.14 0.30 0.33
CA VAL A 21 9.48 0.00 -0.21
C VAL A 21 9.68 -1.51 -0.33
N LYS A 22 9.36 -2.27 0.72
CA LYS A 22 9.49 -3.74 0.70
C LYS A 22 8.64 -4.38 -0.39
N ALA A 23 7.42 -3.89 -0.58
CA ALA A 23 6.54 -4.37 -1.65
C ALA A 23 7.10 -4.03 -3.04
N PHE A 24 7.72 -2.86 -3.21
CA PHE A 24 8.39 -2.50 -4.46
C PHE A 24 9.59 -3.42 -4.77
N ASP A 25 10.39 -3.75 -3.76
CA ASP A 25 11.59 -4.60 -3.89
C ASP A 25 11.29 -6.11 -3.94
N ASP A 26 10.02 -6.51 -3.75
CA ASP A 26 9.61 -7.91 -3.84
C ASP A 26 9.80 -8.45 -5.27
N GLN A 27 10.36 -9.65 -5.38
CA GLN A 27 10.62 -10.29 -6.67
C GLN A 27 9.33 -10.50 -7.50
N CYS A 28 8.16 -10.55 -6.86
CA CYS A 28 6.87 -10.62 -7.53
C CYS A 28 6.53 -9.32 -8.29
N THR A 29 6.98 -8.16 -7.80
CA THR A 29 6.61 -6.84 -8.36
C THR A 29 7.15 -6.65 -9.77
N GLY A 30 8.31 -7.21 -10.08
CA GLY A 30 8.88 -7.19 -11.44
C GLY A 30 8.00 -7.89 -12.49
N SER A 31 7.10 -8.78 -12.06
CA SER A 31 6.16 -9.48 -12.94
C SER A 31 4.83 -8.74 -13.12
N ASN A 32 4.59 -7.65 -12.39
CA ASN A 32 3.35 -6.90 -12.49
C ASN A 32 3.32 -6.16 -13.85
N PRO A 33 2.23 -6.27 -14.64
CA PRO A 33 2.15 -5.66 -15.98
C PRO A 33 2.24 -4.13 -15.96
N ARG A 34 1.98 -3.52 -14.80
CA ARG A 34 2.23 -2.11 -14.53
C ARG A 34 3.33 -2.01 -13.47
N TYR A 35 4.50 -1.49 -13.84
CA TYR A 35 5.56 -1.26 -12.87
C TYR A 35 5.17 -0.08 -11.96
N PRO A 36 4.89 -0.32 -10.66
CA PRO A 36 4.32 0.71 -9.80
C PRO A 36 5.41 1.63 -9.21
N LEU A 37 5.05 2.86 -8.89
CA LEU A 37 5.86 3.72 -8.02
C LEU A 37 5.62 3.35 -6.56
N ILE A 38 6.61 3.55 -5.69
CA ILE A 38 6.47 3.35 -4.24
C ILE A 38 5.31 4.20 -3.68
N SER A 39 5.13 5.42 -4.18
CA SER A 39 4.01 6.30 -3.80
C SER A 39 2.65 5.70 -4.18
N GLN A 40 2.54 5.02 -5.33
CA GLN A 40 1.32 4.35 -5.76
C GLN A 40 1.00 3.13 -4.88
N ILE A 41 2.02 2.36 -4.48
CA ILE A 41 1.87 1.26 -3.52
C ILE A 41 1.40 1.80 -2.16
N LYS A 42 2.01 2.87 -1.67
CA LYS A 42 1.62 3.52 -0.41
C LYS A 42 0.16 3.95 -0.44
N GLN A 43 -0.26 4.59 -1.53
CA GLN A 43 -1.65 5.03 -1.70
C GLN A 43 -2.60 3.81 -1.72
N LEU A 44 -2.23 2.73 -2.40
CA LEU A 44 -3.00 1.49 -2.41
C LEU A 44 -3.13 0.89 -0.99
N TYR A 45 -2.06 0.88 -0.19
CA TYR A 45 -2.12 0.45 1.20
C TYR A 45 -3.07 1.31 2.04
N LEU A 46 -2.99 2.64 1.91
CA LEU A 46 -3.86 3.58 2.61
C LEU A 46 -5.33 3.34 2.22
N ASP A 47 -5.63 3.24 0.92
CA ASP A 47 -6.98 3.00 0.45
C ASP A 47 -7.53 1.64 0.91
N SER A 48 -6.69 0.60 0.90
CA SER A 48 -7.03 -0.71 1.46
C SER A 48 -7.27 -0.65 2.98
N TYR A 49 -6.53 0.18 3.70
CA TYR A 49 -6.69 0.35 5.15
C TYR A 49 -7.99 1.05 5.53
N TYR A 50 -8.32 2.14 4.83
CA TYR A 50 -9.54 2.91 5.10
C TYR A 50 -10.76 2.39 4.33
N GLY A 51 -10.61 1.39 3.45
CA GLY A 51 -11.72 0.83 2.67
C GLY A 51 -12.20 1.75 1.55
N ARG A 52 -11.27 2.50 0.94
CA ARG A 52 -11.55 3.40 -0.19
C ARG A 52 -11.25 2.71 -1.51
N GLU A 53 -11.96 3.10 -2.55
CA GLU A 53 -11.56 2.74 -3.92
C GLU A 53 -10.29 3.49 -4.30
N TRP A 54 -9.34 2.77 -4.89
CA TRP A 54 -8.13 3.38 -5.43
C TRP A 54 -8.49 4.26 -6.63
N LYS A 55 -7.89 5.45 -6.67
CA LYS A 55 -7.99 6.37 -7.80
C LYS A 55 -6.58 6.77 -8.22
N GLU A 56 -6.35 6.79 -9.52
CA GLU A 56 -5.11 7.34 -10.06
C GLU A 56 -4.98 8.79 -9.57
N THR A 57 -3.83 9.10 -8.97
CA THR A 57 -3.47 10.46 -8.58
C THR A 57 -2.40 10.94 -9.55
N GLU A 58 -2.56 12.15 -10.07
CA GLU A 58 -1.67 12.76 -11.07
C GLU A 58 -0.23 12.96 -10.54
#